data_AF-A0A1H8MJG7-F1
#
_entry.id   AF-A0A1H8MJG7-F1
#
_cell.length_a   1.000
_cell.length_b   1.000
_cell.length_c   1.000
_cell.angle_alpha   90.00
_cell.angle_beta   90.00
_cell.angle_gamma   90.00
#
_symmetry.space_group_name_H-M   'P 1'
#
loop_
_entity.id
_entity.type
_entity.pdbx_description
1 polymer ?
#
loop_
_entity_poly.entity_id
_entity_poly.type
_entity_poly.pdbx_seq_one_letter_code
_entity_poly.pdbx_strand_id
1 'polypeptide(L)'
;MLVHVEVQSRKDYKKELGKRLFNYFIWIRDKHKHPITAIVILADSNKLYRPKVYVEEFMGTKLSYEFNSYKIADQSEEALRADPNPFAVVILTALLAINYKKATNDQLKDIKHDLYEQMKKRNMPKNMREAIYDFITYYVQFDNQEYLINFESEIQAKEGRKTTMGTREYLLDKAKREGEEKKNIDFVTNLILEFGFSDEQASKAATVSLGFVRKIRASLTKKLKN
;
A
#
# COMPACT_ATOMS: atom_id res chain seq x y z
N MET A 1 6.60 26.57 -4.37
CA MET A 1 7.30 25.62 -3.48
C MET A 1 6.89 24.22 -3.88
N LEU A 2 7.83 23.27 -3.93
CA LEU A 2 7.55 21.86 -4.21
C LEU A 2 7.83 21.03 -2.94
N VAL A 3 7.04 19.97 -2.76
CA VAL A 3 7.20 19.03 -1.66
C VAL A 3 7.44 17.65 -2.26
N HIS A 4 8.58 17.05 -1.95
CA HIS A 4 8.86 15.67 -2.26
C HIS A 4 8.60 14.83 -1.00
N VAL A 5 7.67 13.88 -1.10
CA VAL A 5 7.35 12.96 0.00
C VAL A 5 7.75 11.55 -0.39
N GLU A 6 8.53 10.89 0.46
CA GLU A 6 8.87 9.47 0.31
C GLU A 6 8.44 8.70 1.56
N VAL A 7 7.74 7.58 1.37
CA VAL A 7 7.32 6.70 2.47
C VAL A 7 8.17 5.44 2.46
N GLN A 8 8.72 5.06 3.61
CA GLN A 8 9.59 3.90 3.76
C GLN A 8 9.08 2.97 4.87
N SER A 9 8.66 1.76 4.49
CA SER A 9 8.14 0.74 5.42
C SER A 9 9.17 -0.30 5.85
N ARG A 10 10.37 -0.27 5.26
CA ARG A 10 11.48 -1.18 5.58
C ARG A 10 12.78 -0.39 5.69
N LYS A 11 13.70 -0.91 6.51
CA LYS A 11 15.07 -0.40 6.55
C LYS A 11 15.69 -0.59 5.19
N ASP A 12 16.22 0.49 4.61
CA ASP A 12 17.06 0.40 3.42
C ASP A 12 18.36 -0.33 3.81
N TYR A 13 18.46 -1.62 3.48
CA TYR A 13 19.61 -2.46 3.81
C TYR A 13 20.90 -1.95 3.17
N LYS A 14 20.80 -1.20 2.06
CA LYS A 14 21.95 -0.62 1.37
C LYS A 14 22.27 0.81 1.83
N LYS A 15 21.49 1.38 2.76
CA LYS A 15 21.61 2.78 3.23
C LYS A 15 21.52 3.83 2.10
N GLU A 16 20.89 3.49 0.98
CA GLU A 16 20.85 4.34 -0.21
C GLU A 16 19.74 5.41 -0.17
N LEU A 17 18.85 5.39 0.84
CA LEU A 17 17.75 6.35 0.96
C LEU A 17 18.23 7.80 0.85
N GLY A 18 19.28 8.17 1.59
CA GLY A 18 19.81 9.54 1.54
C GLY A 18 20.28 9.93 0.14
N LYS A 19 21.00 9.04 -0.53
CA LYS A 19 21.48 9.25 -1.92
C LYS A 19 20.33 9.35 -2.91
N ARG A 20 19.32 8.49 -2.77
CA ARG A 20 18.11 8.51 -3.62
C ARG A 20 17.33 9.81 -3.47
N LEU A 21 17.12 10.28 -2.24
CA LEU A 21 16.47 11.57 -1.97
C LEU A 21 17.28 12.74 -2.53
N PHE A 22 18.61 12.68 -2.42
CA PHE A 22 19.49 13.67 -3.02
C PHE A 22 19.37 13.69 -4.56
N ASN A 23 19.34 12.53 -5.21
CA ASN A 23 19.13 12.43 -6.66
C ASN A 23 17.78 13.03 -7.07
N TYR A 24 16.70 12.71 -6.34
CA TYR A 24 15.38 13.30 -6.59
C TYR A 24 15.39 14.81 -6.41
N PHE A 25 16.04 15.31 -5.35
CA PHE A 25 16.20 16.75 -5.15
C PHE A 25 16.89 17.41 -6.34
N ILE A 26 17.99 16.83 -6.86
CA ILE A 26 18.67 17.35 -8.05
C ILE A 26 17.72 17.37 -9.25
N TRP A 27 17.05 16.25 -9.55
CA TRP A 27 16.20 16.14 -10.73
C TRP A 27 14.99 17.08 -10.69
N ILE A 28 14.33 17.18 -9.52
CA ILE A 28 13.18 18.08 -9.35
C ILE A 28 13.66 19.53 -9.43
N ARG A 29 14.80 19.86 -8.80
CA ARG A 29 15.37 21.21 -8.83
C ARG A 29 15.74 21.60 -10.24
N ASP A 30 16.36 20.69 -10.99
CA ASP A 30 16.76 20.95 -12.35
C ASP A 30 15.56 21.17 -13.27
N LYS A 31 14.54 20.32 -13.16
CA LYS A 31 13.33 20.42 -14.01
C LYS A 31 12.47 21.64 -13.69
N HIS A 32 12.25 21.92 -12.41
CA HIS A 32 11.23 22.89 -12.00
C HIS A 32 11.79 24.23 -11.53
N LYS A 33 13.07 24.31 -11.14
CA LYS A 33 13.72 25.56 -10.67
C LYS A 33 12.99 26.28 -9.52
N HIS A 34 12.22 25.54 -8.71
CA HIS A 34 11.53 26.05 -7.52
C HIS A 34 12.17 25.52 -6.23
N PRO A 35 12.02 26.21 -5.08
CA PRO A 35 12.42 25.67 -3.78
C PRO A 35 11.70 24.35 -3.47
N ILE A 36 12.45 23.37 -2.98
CA ILE A 36 11.98 22.00 -2.67
C ILE A 36 12.24 21.70 -1.20
N THR A 37 11.25 21.12 -0.53
CA THR A 37 11.47 20.41 0.73
C THR A 37 11.24 18.92 0.53
N ALA A 38 12.13 18.10 1.08
CA ALA A 38 11.99 16.65 1.11
C ALA A 38 11.54 16.20 2.49
N ILE A 39 10.51 15.36 2.53
CA ILE A 39 9.94 14.78 3.74
C ILE A 39 9.92 13.26 3.56
N VAL A 40 10.53 12.57 4.51
CA VAL A 40 10.55 11.11 4.57
C VAL A 40 9.64 10.65 5.70
N ILE A 41 8.66 9.81 5.39
CA ILE A 41 7.80 9.17 6.37
C ILE A 41 8.32 7.75 6.61
N LEU A 42 8.86 7.50 7.80
CA LEU A 42 9.43 6.22 8.22
C LEU A 42 8.35 5.40 8.95
N ALA A 43 7.80 4.42 8.25
CA ALA A 43 6.76 3.50 8.70
C ALA A 43 7.32 2.12 9.12
N ASP A 44 8.63 2.01 9.31
CA ASP A 44 9.26 0.79 9.82
C ASP A 44 9.23 0.72 11.36
N SER A 45 9.35 -0.49 11.89
CA SER A 45 9.34 -0.74 13.35
C SER A 45 10.69 -0.55 14.04
N ASN A 46 11.77 -0.21 13.31
CA ASN A 46 13.11 -0.06 13.89
C ASN A 46 13.30 1.36 14.41
N LYS A 47 13.23 1.52 15.74
CA LYS A 47 13.39 2.82 16.42
C LYS A 47 14.75 3.50 16.20
N LEU A 48 15.80 2.72 15.91
CA LEU A 48 17.15 3.27 15.69
C LEU A 48 17.37 3.74 14.25
N TYR A 49 16.54 3.32 13.30
CA TYR A 49 16.67 3.75 11.91
C TYR A 49 16.05 5.13 11.72
N ARG A 50 16.92 6.16 11.68
CA ARG A 50 16.57 7.58 11.55
C ARG A 50 17.48 8.31 10.56
N PRO A 51 17.43 7.97 9.26
CA PRO A 51 18.16 8.71 8.24
C PRO A 51 17.64 10.16 8.18
N LYS A 52 18.56 11.12 8.21
CA LYS A 52 18.29 12.57 8.15
C LYS A 52 19.25 13.34 7.26
N VAL A 53 20.40 12.76 6.95
CA VAL A 53 21.48 13.38 6.19
C VAL A 53 22.09 12.38 5.22
N TYR A 54 22.43 12.87 4.03
CA TYR A 54 23.31 12.22 3.08
C TYR A 54 24.61 13.03 3.01
N VAL A 55 25.74 12.35 3.18
CA VAL A 55 27.07 12.97 3.09
C VAL A 55 27.86 12.22 2.03
N GLU A 56 28.51 12.97 1.15
CA GLU A 56 29.47 12.46 0.18
C GLU A 56 30.78 13.24 0.33
N GLU A 57 31.90 12.52 0.39
CA GLU A 57 33.23 13.11 0.54
C GLU A 57 34.23 12.39 -0.36
N PHE A 58 34.94 13.17 -1.19
CA PHE A 58 35.94 12.64 -2.12
C PHE A 58 37.01 13.68 -2.43
N MET A 59 38.28 13.36 -2.20
CA MET A 59 39.44 14.22 -2.52
C MET A 59 39.28 15.68 -2.11
N GLY A 60 38.85 15.93 -0.86
CA GLY A 60 38.64 17.29 -0.33
C GLY A 60 37.34 17.97 -0.76
N THR A 61 36.54 17.34 -1.63
CA THR A 61 35.18 17.77 -1.96
C THR A 61 34.20 17.16 -0.96
N LYS A 62 33.32 17.99 -0.40
CA LYS A 62 32.27 17.55 0.54
C LYS A 62 30.91 18.08 0.12
N LEU A 63 29.93 17.19 0.16
CA LEU A 63 28.51 17.47 -0.03
C LEU A 63 27.75 17.00 1.21
N SER A 64 26.83 17.84 1.70
CA SER A 64 25.86 17.46 2.72
C SER A 64 24.45 17.80 2.22
N TYR A 65 23.54 16.84 2.32
CA TYR A 65 22.14 17.01 2.01
C TYR A 65 21.29 16.57 3.19
N GLU A 66 20.61 17.53 3.81
CA GLU A 66 19.71 17.32 4.95
C GLU A 66 18.25 17.35 4.50
N PHE A 67 17.44 16.48 5.11
CA PHE A 67 16.03 16.34 4.77
C PHE A 67 15.18 16.08 6.01
N ASN A 68 13.89 16.38 5.91
CA ASN A 68 12.95 16.16 7.00
C ASN A 68 12.61 14.67 7.11
N SER A 69 12.63 14.14 8.33
CA SER A 69 12.23 12.77 8.61
C SER A 69 11.13 12.75 9.66
N TYR A 70 10.04 12.04 9.38
CA TYR A 70 8.93 11.80 10.29
C TYR A 70 8.86 10.31 10.64
N LYS A 71 9.09 9.96 11.91
CA LYS A 71 9.07 8.56 12.37
C LYS A 71 7.71 8.23 12.97
N ILE A 72 6.98 7.32 12.32
CA ILE A 72 5.65 6.90 12.79
C ILE A 72 5.77 6.17 14.13
N ALA A 73 6.77 5.29 14.28
CA ALA A 73 6.98 4.51 15.51
C ALA A 73 7.33 5.35 16.76
N ASP A 74 7.60 6.66 16.59
CA ASP A 74 7.87 7.59 17.69
C ASP A 74 6.62 8.37 18.12
N GLN A 75 5.49 8.22 17.42
CA GLN A 75 4.27 8.98 17.69
C GLN A 75 3.48 8.38 18.86
N SER A 76 2.80 9.24 19.62
CA SER A 76 1.84 8.83 20.66
C SER A 76 0.48 8.52 20.02
N GLU A 77 -0.07 7.36 20.36
CA GLU A 77 -1.41 6.97 19.94
C GLU A 77 -2.47 7.93 20.48
N GLU A 78 -2.35 8.34 21.75
CA GLU A 78 -3.27 9.25 22.43
C GLU A 78 -3.28 10.63 21.75
N ALA A 79 -2.10 11.15 21.42
CA ALA A 79 -1.95 12.42 20.71
C ALA A 79 -2.59 12.36 19.32
N LEU A 80 -2.36 11.28 18.56
CA LEU A 80 -2.96 11.09 17.23
C LEU A 80 -4.48 10.96 17.29
N ARG A 81 -5.01 10.30 18.33
CA ARG A 81 -6.46 10.18 18.55
C ARG A 81 -7.10 11.52 18.86
N ALA A 82 -6.43 12.36 19.64
CA ALA A 82 -6.90 13.70 20.00
C ALA A 82 -6.75 14.74 18.87
N ASP A 83 -5.85 14.50 17.91
CA ASP A 83 -5.59 15.43 16.80
C ASP A 83 -6.80 15.50 15.84
N PRO A 84 -7.41 16.69 15.64
CA PRO A 84 -8.54 16.85 14.73
C PRO A 84 -8.17 16.69 13.25
N ASN A 85 -6.88 16.67 12.91
CA ASN A 85 -6.39 16.52 11.54
C ASN A 85 -6.80 15.15 10.97
N PRO A 86 -7.49 15.09 9.81
CA PRO A 86 -7.81 13.85 9.12
C PRO A 86 -6.58 12.94 8.87
N PHE A 87 -5.42 13.53 8.58
CA PHE A 87 -4.18 12.77 8.38
C PHE A 87 -3.66 12.08 9.65
N ALA A 88 -4.07 12.54 10.83
CA ALA A 88 -3.72 11.86 12.08
C ALA A 88 -4.26 10.42 12.10
N VAL A 89 -5.41 10.16 11.45
CA VAL A 89 -5.96 8.80 11.31
C VAL A 89 -5.06 7.93 10.45
N VAL A 90 -4.51 8.47 9.35
CA VAL A 90 -3.57 7.76 8.49
C VAL A 90 -2.31 7.35 9.26
N ILE A 91 -1.76 8.28 10.04
CA ILE A 91 -0.60 8.00 10.90
C ILE A 91 -0.95 7.01 12.01
N LEU A 92 -2.13 7.13 12.61
CA LEU A 92 -2.63 6.21 13.63
C LEU A 92 -2.79 4.80 13.08
N THR A 93 -3.39 4.63 11.91
CA THR A 93 -3.50 3.34 11.21
C THR A 93 -2.11 2.72 11.00
N ALA A 94 -1.14 3.51 10.53
CA ALA A 94 0.22 3.04 10.32
C ALA A 94 0.94 2.68 11.63
N LEU A 95 0.73 3.45 12.71
CA LEU A 95 1.27 3.20 14.04
C LEU A 95 0.71 1.89 14.62
N LEU A 96 -0.61 1.70 14.56
CA LEU A 96 -1.26 0.48 15.03
C LEU A 96 -0.77 -0.75 14.24
N ALA A 97 -0.61 -0.62 12.92
CA ALA A 97 -0.03 -1.70 12.11
C ALA A 97 1.42 -2.07 12.52
N ILE A 98 2.22 -1.09 12.96
CA ILE A 98 3.57 -1.31 13.47
C ILE A 98 3.54 -2.03 14.83
N ASN A 99 2.64 -1.60 15.73
CA ASN A 99 2.55 -2.11 17.10
C ASN A 99 1.89 -3.51 17.16
N TYR A 100 0.91 -3.76 16.29
CA TYR A 100 0.06 -4.95 16.30
C TYR A 100 0.34 -5.89 15.11
N LYS A 101 1.61 -6.03 14.71
CA LYS A 101 2.05 -6.90 13.59
C LYS A 101 1.63 -8.37 13.68
N LYS A 102 1.24 -8.84 14.88
CA LYS A 102 0.79 -10.21 15.15
C LYS A 102 -0.64 -10.28 15.69
N ALA A 103 -1.43 -9.23 15.46
CA ALA A 103 -2.84 -9.24 15.84
C ALA A 103 -3.58 -10.38 15.14
N THR A 104 -4.52 -10.99 15.85
CA THR A 104 -5.49 -11.92 15.24
C THR A 104 -6.42 -11.16 14.30
N ASN A 105 -7.10 -11.86 13.38
CA ASN A 105 -8.07 -11.24 12.49
C ASN A 105 -9.21 -10.54 13.27
N ASP A 106 -9.63 -11.08 14.42
CA ASP A 106 -10.62 -10.44 15.30
C ASP A 106 -10.09 -9.12 15.86
N GLN A 107 -8.87 -9.12 16.41
CA GLN A 107 -8.23 -7.89 16.92
C GLN A 107 -8.04 -6.85 15.81
N LEU A 108 -7.66 -7.29 14.61
CA LEU A 108 -7.50 -6.41 13.45
C LEU A 108 -8.86 -5.82 13.03
N LYS A 109 -9.94 -6.60 13.10
CA LYS A 109 -11.29 -6.13 12.83
C LYS A 109 -11.71 -5.04 13.82
N ASP A 110 -11.48 -5.27 15.12
CA ASP A 110 -11.78 -4.30 16.18
C ASP A 110 -10.98 -3.00 15.99
N ILE A 111 -9.69 -3.11 15.66
CA ILE A 111 -8.83 -1.96 15.33
C ILE A 111 -9.40 -1.19 14.14
N LYS A 112 -9.83 -1.88 13.07
CA LYS A 112 -10.40 -1.20 11.89
C LYS A 112 -11.72 -0.51 12.21
N HIS A 113 -12.56 -1.10 13.06
CA HIS A 113 -13.79 -0.44 13.52
C HIS A 113 -13.47 0.82 14.31
N ASP A 114 -12.54 0.76 15.25
CA ASP A 114 -12.12 1.95 16.00
C ASP A 114 -11.55 3.03 15.06
N LEU A 115 -10.65 2.68 14.14
CA LEU A 115 -10.10 3.60 13.13
C LEU A 115 -11.19 4.26 12.27
N TYR A 116 -12.22 3.51 11.89
CA TYR A 116 -13.38 4.05 11.18
C TYR A 116 -14.12 5.10 12.00
N GLU A 117 -14.39 4.83 13.29
CA GLU A 117 -15.02 5.80 14.18
C GLU A 117 -14.13 7.04 14.39
N GLN A 118 -12.81 6.85 14.50
CA GLN A 118 -11.84 7.95 14.56
C GLN A 118 -11.90 8.83 13.30
N MET A 119 -11.97 8.23 12.11
CA MET A 119 -12.16 8.97 10.85
C MET A 119 -13.47 9.77 10.86
N LYS A 120 -14.57 9.16 11.30
CA LYS A 120 -15.89 9.80 11.32
C LYS A 120 -15.97 11.02 12.25
N LYS A 121 -15.26 10.99 13.37
CA LYS A 121 -15.21 12.12 14.32
C LYS A 121 -14.60 13.39 13.73
N ARG A 122 -13.83 13.29 12.64
CA ARG A 122 -13.07 14.40 12.07
C ARG A 122 -13.81 15.02 10.89
N ASN A 123 -13.79 16.35 10.84
CA ASN A 123 -14.33 17.08 9.71
C ASN A 123 -13.36 17.00 8.52
N MET A 124 -13.86 16.56 7.37
CA MET A 124 -13.09 16.47 6.14
C MET A 124 -14.00 16.42 4.91
N PRO A 125 -13.49 16.86 3.75
CA PRO A 125 -14.15 16.69 2.45
C PRO A 125 -14.49 15.22 2.17
N LYS A 126 -15.55 15.00 1.39
CA LYS A 126 -16.03 13.66 1.07
C LYS A 126 -14.93 12.80 0.44
N ASN A 127 -14.29 13.27 -0.63
CA ASN A 127 -13.18 12.61 -1.33
C ASN A 127 -12.02 12.19 -0.40
N MET A 128 -11.67 13.04 0.57
CA MET A 128 -10.64 12.74 1.57
C MET A 128 -11.09 11.61 2.51
N ARG A 129 -12.36 11.60 2.90
CA ARG A 129 -12.93 10.52 3.71
C ARG A 129 -12.92 9.18 2.97
N GLU A 130 -13.19 9.18 1.67
CA GLU A 130 -13.14 7.96 0.83
C GLU A 130 -11.69 7.44 0.81
N ALA A 131 -10.71 8.29 0.48
CA ALA A 131 -9.31 7.89 0.44
C ALA A 131 -8.76 7.38 1.79
N ILE A 132 -9.17 7.98 2.92
CA ILE A 132 -8.78 7.51 4.25
C ILE A 132 -9.48 6.19 4.59
N TYR A 133 -10.73 6.02 4.19
CA TYR A 133 -11.44 4.76 4.34
C TYR A 133 -10.73 3.62 3.60
N ASP A 134 -10.37 3.84 2.34
CA ASP A 134 -9.64 2.84 1.54
C ASP A 134 -8.29 2.54 2.16
N PHE A 135 -7.61 3.56 2.68
CA PHE A 135 -6.38 3.37 3.41
C PHE A 135 -6.58 2.47 4.64
N ILE A 136 -7.57 2.73 5.51
CA ILE A 136 -7.86 1.88 6.69
C ILE A 136 -8.18 0.44 6.26
N THR A 137 -8.92 0.30 5.16
CA THR A 137 -9.38 -0.99 4.66
C THR A 137 -8.22 -1.83 4.10
N TYR A 138 -7.33 -1.23 3.32
CA TYR A 138 -6.31 -1.94 2.54
C TYR A 138 -4.88 -1.85 3.07
N TYR A 139 -4.58 -0.94 4.01
CA TYR A 139 -3.21 -0.77 4.53
C TYR A 139 -2.69 -2.02 5.25
N VAL A 140 -3.54 -2.70 6.02
CA VAL A 140 -3.28 -4.05 6.55
C VAL A 140 -4.36 -5.00 6.03
N GLN A 141 -3.95 -5.98 5.23
CA GLN A 141 -4.87 -6.99 4.70
C GLN A 141 -5.25 -8.00 5.77
N PHE A 142 -6.52 -8.42 5.76
CA PHE A 142 -6.95 -9.61 6.50
C PHE A 142 -6.41 -10.86 5.81
N ASP A 143 -6.08 -11.90 6.59
CA ASP A 143 -5.64 -13.17 6.03
C ASP A 143 -6.78 -13.92 5.30
N ASN A 144 -8.03 -13.63 5.67
CA ASN A 144 -9.23 -14.24 5.07
C ASN A 144 -10.21 -13.16 4.62
N GLN A 145 -10.72 -13.32 3.40
CA GLN A 145 -11.69 -12.46 2.73
C GLN A 145 -13.04 -12.37 3.47
N GLU A 146 -13.41 -13.39 4.26
CA GLU A 146 -14.62 -13.39 5.08
C GLU A 146 -14.63 -12.29 6.15
N TYR A 147 -13.48 -12.01 6.76
CA TYR A 147 -13.34 -10.93 7.75
C TYR A 147 -13.54 -9.55 7.13
N LEU A 148 -13.09 -9.37 5.90
CA LEU A 148 -13.31 -8.13 5.15
C LEU A 148 -14.80 -7.94 4.82
N ILE A 149 -15.48 -9.01 4.39
CA ILE A 149 -16.92 -8.98 4.10
C ILE A 149 -17.73 -8.69 5.36
N ASN A 150 -17.37 -9.31 6.49
CA ASN A 150 -18.02 -9.07 7.77
C ASN A 150 -17.82 -7.63 8.26
N PHE A 151 -16.57 -7.14 8.23
CA PHE A 151 -16.25 -5.75 8.53
C PHE A 151 -17.10 -4.77 7.70
N GLU A 152 -17.13 -4.94 6.38
CA GLU A 152 -17.92 -4.10 5.47
C GLU A 152 -19.42 -4.16 5.78
N SER A 153 -19.96 -5.36 6.07
CA SER A 153 -21.37 -5.55 6.41
C SER A 153 -21.74 -4.86 7.72
N GLU A 154 -20.87 -4.91 8.72
CA GLU A 154 -21.05 -4.23 10.00
C GLU A 154 -21.05 -2.69 9.84
N ILE A 155 -20.15 -2.14 9.01
CA ILE A 155 -20.15 -0.70 8.69
C ILE A 155 -21.42 -0.31 7.92
N GLN A 156 -21.89 -1.15 7.01
CA GLN A 156 -23.11 -0.92 6.25
C GLN A 156 -24.35 -0.86 7.15
N ALA A 157 -24.45 -1.79 8.10
CA ALA A 157 -25.54 -1.81 9.08
C ALA A 157 -25.56 -0.54 9.93
N LYS A 158 -24.39 -0.03 10.35
CA LYS A 158 -24.27 1.22 11.12
C LYS A 158 -24.63 2.48 10.34
N GLU A 159 -24.31 2.54 9.05
CA GLU A 159 -24.58 3.72 8.20
C GLU A 159 -26.02 3.78 7.67
N GLY A 160 -26.82 2.71 7.83
CA GLY A 160 -28.21 2.66 7.36
C GLY A 160 -28.38 2.80 5.84
N ARG A 161 -27.31 2.56 5.06
CA ARG A 161 -27.28 2.68 3.60
C ARG A 161 -27.18 1.32 2.93
N LYS A 162 -27.71 1.19 1.71
CA LYS A 162 -27.61 -0.02 0.88
C LYS A 162 -26.19 -0.33 0.39
N THR A 163 -25.24 0.59 0.53
CA THR A 163 -23.84 0.41 0.09
C THR A 163 -22.95 1.36 0.89
N THR A 164 -21.90 0.84 1.52
CA THR A 164 -20.78 1.66 1.99
C THR A 164 -19.94 2.06 0.79
N MET A 165 -19.22 3.18 0.89
CA MET A 165 -18.32 3.61 -0.17
C MET A 165 -17.19 2.59 -0.40
N GLY A 166 -16.70 2.02 0.70
CA GLY A 166 -15.79 0.88 0.75
C GLY A 166 -16.25 -0.35 -0.02
N THR A 167 -17.51 -0.77 0.15
CA THR A 167 -18.05 -1.89 -0.62
C THR A 167 -18.05 -1.60 -2.11
N ARG A 168 -18.32 -0.37 -2.55
CA ARG A 168 -18.28 -0.03 -3.98
C ARG A 168 -16.85 -0.13 -4.54
N GLU A 169 -15.88 0.43 -3.84
CA GLU A 169 -14.47 0.42 -4.26
C GLU A 169 -13.87 -0.98 -4.19
N TYR A 170 -14.17 -1.75 -3.14
CA TYR A 170 -13.85 -3.17 -3.02
C TYR A 170 -14.47 -4.01 -4.13
N LEU A 171 -15.76 -3.83 -4.43
CA LEU A 171 -16.43 -4.57 -5.51
C LEU A 171 -15.86 -4.18 -6.88
N LEU A 172 -15.50 -2.91 -7.09
CA LEU A 172 -14.83 -2.45 -8.31
C LEU A 172 -13.42 -3.04 -8.44
N ASP A 173 -12.62 -3.02 -7.38
CA ASP A 173 -11.26 -3.56 -7.37
C ASP A 173 -11.25 -5.09 -7.47
N LYS A 174 -12.18 -5.77 -6.77
CA LYS A 174 -12.43 -7.21 -6.93
C LYS A 174 -12.87 -7.54 -8.35
N ALA A 175 -13.83 -6.81 -8.93
CA ALA A 175 -14.27 -7.03 -10.32
C ALA A 175 -13.15 -6.75 -11.32
N LYS A 176 -12.28 -5.77 -11.05
CA LYS A 176 -11.12 -5.48 -11.88
C LYS A 176 -10.07 -6.59 -11.80
N ARG A 177 -9.74 -7.06 -10.59
CA ARG A 177 -8.81 -8.19 -10.37
C ARG A 177 -9.35 -9.48 -10.96
N GLU A 178 -10.62 -9.81 -10.74
CA GLU A 178 -11.29 -10.97 -11.34
C GLU A 178 -11.36 -10.85 -12.87
N GLY A 179 -11.54 -9.64 -13.40
CA GLY A 179 -11.52 -9.36 -14.84
C GLY A 179 -10.13 -9.51 -15.46
N GLU A 180 -9.09 -9.04 -14.79
CA GLU A 180 -7.68 -9.20 -15.19
C GLU A 180 -7.25 -10.67 -15.11
N GLU A 181 -7.60 -11.37 -14.04
CA GLU A 181 -7.34 -12.81 -13.90
C GLU A 181 -8.07 -13.63 -14.97
N LYS A 182 -9.35 -13.36 -15.22
CA LYS A 182 -10.11 -14.06 -16.27
C LYS A 182 -9.53 -13.80 -17.66
N LYS A 183 -9.18 -12.55 -17.98
CA LYS A 183 -8.49 -12.21 -19.24
C LYS A 183 -7.16 -12.93 -19.37
N ASN A 184 -6.38 -13.02 -18.29
CA ASN A 184 -5.10 -13.74 -18.29
C ASN A 184 -5.29 -15.25 -18.44
N ILE A 185 -6.33 -15.83 -17.84
CA ILE A 185 -6.68 -17.25 -18.01
C ILE A 185 -7.09 -17.53 -19.46
N ASP A 186 -7.99 -16.73 -20.03
CA ASP A 186 -8.47 -16.90 -21.41
C ASP A 186 -7.32 -16.72 -22.41
N PHE A 187 -6.48 -15.70 -22.22
CA PHE A 187 -5.32 -15.44 -23.08
C PHE A 187 -4.29 -16.58 -23.01
N VAL A 188 -3.92 -17.05 -21.81
CA VAL A 188 -3.01 -18.20 -21.65
C VAL A 188 -3.62 -19.48 -22.22
N THR A 189 -4.92 -19.68 -22.06
CA THR A 189 -5.63 -20.84 -22.63
C THR A 189 -5.55 -20.84 -24.16
N ASN A 190 -5.78 -19.69 -24.80
CA ASN A 190 -5.66 -19.58 -26.26
C ASN A 190 -4.21 -19.77 -26.72
N LEU A 191 -3.22 -19.20 -26.02
CA LEU A 191 -1.80 -19.43 -26.33
C LEU A 191 -1.42 -20.92 -26.29
N ILE A 192 -1.97 -21.69 -25.35
CA ILE A 192 -1.69 -23.12 -25.22
C ILE A 192 -2.47 -23.95 -26.25
N LEU A 193 -3.77 -23.71 -26.41
CA LEU A 193 -4.66 -24.57 -27.20
C LEU A 193 -4.69 -24.20 -28.70
N GLU A 194 -4.70 -22.90 -29.02
CA GLU A 194 -4.82 -22.42 -30.39
C GLU A 194 -3.44 -22.20 -31.04
N PHE A 195 -2.48 -21.69 -30.27
CA PHE A 195 -1.14 -21.35 -30.78
C PHE A 195 -0.05 -22.37 -30.41
N GLY A 196 -0.36 -23.35 -29.56
CA GLY A 196 0.56 -24.46 -29.22
C GLY A 196 1.79 -24.08 -28.39
N PHE A 197 1.74 -22.98 -27.63
CA PHE A 197 2.90 -22.46 -26.90
C PHE A 197 3.33 -23.40 -25.76
N SER A 198 4.63 -23.45 -25.48
CA SER A 198 5.17 -24.06 -24.26
C SER A 198 4.80 -23.24 -23.01
N ASP A 199 4.91 -23.83 -21.82
CA ASP A 199 4.61 -23.11 -20.57
C ASP A 199 5.47 -21.86 -20.39
N GLU A 200 6.74 -21.95 -20.79
CA GLU A 200 7.71 -20.86 -20.74
C GLU A 200 7.37 -19.76 -21.77
N GLN A 201 6.95 -20.14 -22.97
CA GLN A 201 6.53 -19.20 -24.01
C GLN A 201 5.24 -18.46 -23.62
N ALA A 202 4.23 -19.18 -23.11
CA ALA A 202 2.99 -18.59 -22.66
C ALA A 202 3.19 -17.70 -21.42
N SER A 203 4.04 -18.11 -20.47
CA SER A 203 4.43 -17.31 -19.30
C SER A 203 5.06 -15.98 -19.72
N LYS A 204 5.99 -16.03 -20.69
CA LYS A 204 6.67 -14.84 -21.21
C LYS A 204 5.73 -13.92 -22.01
N ALA A 205 4.87 -14.49 -22.85
CA ALA A 205 3.94 -13.72 -23.68
C ALA A 205 2.82 -13.05 -22.87
N ALA A 206 2.29 -13.74 -21.86
CA ALA A 206 1.25 -13.20 -20.98
C ALA A 206 1.81 -12.41 -19.78
N THR A 207 3.13 -12.36 -19.61
CA THR A 207 3.80 -11.72 -18.46
C THR A 207 3.29 -12.24 -17.10
N VAL A 208 3.05 -13.55 -17.01
CA VAL A 208 2.55 -14.23 -15.80
C VAL A 208 3.56 -15.29 -15.33
N SER A 209 3.45 -15.73 -14.08
CA SER A 209 4.37 -16.74 -13.53
C SER A 209 4.25 -18.10 -14.21
N LEU A 210 5.37 -18.83 -14.32
CA LEU A 210 5.39 -20.19 -14.88
C LEU A 210 4.49 -21.16 -14.11
N GLY A 211 4.41 -21.01 -12.77
CA GLY A 211 3.52 -21.80 -11.93
C GLY A 211 2.04 -21.57 -12.21
N PHE A 212 1.65 -20.36 -12.60
CA PHE A 212 0.29 -20.02 -13.00
C PHE A 212 -0.09 -20.70 -14.32
N VAL A 213 0.79 -20.65 -15.33
CA VAL A 213 0.59 -21.32 -16.62
C VAL A 213 0.46 -22.84 -16.45
N ARG A 214 1.33 -23.45 -15.62
CA ARG A 214 1.27 -24.89 -15.31
C ARG A 214 -0.05 -25.31 -14.65
N LYS A 215 -0.60 -24.49 -13.75
CA LYS A 215 -1.92 -24.73 -13.15
C LYS A 215 -3.03 -24.71 -14.21
N ILE A 216 -3.00 -23.76 -15.14
CA ILE A 216 -3.97 -23.68 -16.25
C ILE A 216 -3.83 -24.92 -17.14
N ARG A 217 -2.62 -25.27 -17.58
CA ARG A 217 -2.38 -26.48 -18.39
C ARG A 217 -2.89 -27.75 -17.69
N ALA A 218 -2.58 -27.92 -16.41
CA ALA A 218 -3.08 -29.07 -15.64
C ALA A 218 -4.62 -29.12 -15.58
N SER A 219 -5.28 -27.97 -15.44
CA SER A 219 -6.75 -27.88 -15.44
C SER A 219 -7.37 -28.20 -16.81
N LEU A 220 -6.71 -27.81 -17.91
CA LEU A 220 -7.12 -28.12 -19.29
C LEU A 220 -6.94 -29.62 -19.58
N THR A 221 -5.81 -30.21 -19.21
CA THR A 221 -5.55 -31.64 -19.38
C THR A 221 -6.54 -32.50 -18.58
N LYS A 222 -7.00 -32.02 -17.42
CA LYS A 222 -8.03 -32.70 -16.62
C LYS A 222 -9.42 -32.61 -17.26
N LYS A 223 -9.75 -31.50 -17.92
CA LYS A 223 -11.00 -31.33 -18.69
C LYS A 223 -11.06 -32.15 -19.97
N LEU A 224 -9.91 -32.48 -20.58
CA LEU A 224 -9.82 -33.28 -21.81
C LEU A 224 -9.81 -34.81 -21.55
N LYS A 225 -9.68 -35.23 -20.28
CA LYS A 225 -9.68 -36.65 -19.87
C LYS A 225 -11.02 -37.13 -19.29
N ASN A 226 -11.98 -36.22 -19.11
CA ASN A 226 -13.37 -36.48 -18.74
C ASN A 226 -14.27 -36.19 -19.94
#